data_AF-A0A966SAA1-F1
#
_entry.id   AF-A0A966SAA1-F1
#
_cell.length_a   1.000
_cell.length_b   1.000
_cell.length_c   1.000
_cell.angle_alpha   90.00
_cell.angle_beta   90.00
_cell.angle_gamma   90.00
#
_symmetry.space_group_name_H-M   'P 1'
#
loop_
_entity.id
_entity.type
_entity.pdbx_description
1 polymer ?
#
loop_
_entity_poly.entity_id
_entity_poly.type
_entity_poly.pdbx_seq_one_letter_code
_entity_poly.pdbx_strand_id
1 'polypeptide(L)'
;MRIYVPILSALFLFSFTPDLIHAQQKNDITDEMVARQARQNEELLFKPSRLATPVSEMLELVNLGSPSFSVSNLADGTLSSYQHSTRITYSIQVINGKGEYKLVFYGASEKIPYSVFTENGITTIYMPFSMHDYFKSKVDQALTARKKVQLKLNLSTSGLREAVWVL
;
A
#
# COMPACT_ATOMS: atom_id res chain seq x y z
N MET A 1 67.99 30.80 2.96
CA MET A 1 68.62 31.30 4.19
C MET A 1 67.51 31.73 5.14
N ARG A 2 67.52 31.23 6.38
CA ARG A 2 66.54 31.50 7.47
C ARG A 2 66.40 33.03 7.70
N ILE A 3 65.27 33.56 8.20
CA ILE A 3 65.06 33.84 9.64
C ILE A 3 63.62 34.37 9.88
N TYR A 4 63.15 34.09 11.10
CA TYR A 4 61.87 34.33 11.78
C TYR A 4 61.44 35.81 12.01
N VAL A 5 60.12 36.07 11.85
CA VAL A 5 59.10 36.68 12.77
C VAL A 5 59.61 37.32 14.09
N PRO A 6 59.18 38.54 14.55
CA PRO A 6 57.93 38.71 15.37
C PRO A 6 57.20 40.09 15.33
N ILE A 7 55.85 40.18 15.37
CA ILE A 7 54.86 40.24 16.49
C ILE A 7 54.44 41.68 16.92
N LEU A 8 53.10 41.86 17.05
CA LEU A 8 52.31 42.81 17.88
C LEU A 8 52.20 44.31 17.52
N SER A 9 50.99 44.80 17.23
CA SER A 9 50.06 45.31 18.27
C SER A 9 48.89 46.13 17.70
N ALA A 10 47.77 46.02 18.40
CA ALA A 10 46.42 46.52 18.17
C ALA A 10 46.25 48.02 17.81
N LEU A 11 45.17 48.33 17.09
CA LEU A 11 44.18 49.28 17.62
C LEU A 11 42.78 49.07 17.01
N PHE A 12 41.82 48.95 17.91
CA PHE A 12 40.37 49.08 17.74
C PHE A 12 40.00 50.36 16.97
N LEU A 13 39.01 50.28 16.07
CA LEU A 13 37.96 51.30 15.98
C LEU A 13 36.62 50.62 15.64
N PHE A 14 35.74 50.64 16.63
CA PHE A 14 34.31 50.36 16.53
C PHE A 14 33.66 51.36 15.58
N SER A 15 32.81 50.88 14.67
CA SER A 15 31.81 51.71 14.00
C SER A 15 30.50 50.94 13.99
N PHE A 16 29.62 51.33 14.91
CA PHE A 16 28.24 50.91 15.01
C PHE A 16 27.46 51.37 13.77
N THR A 17 26.75 50.45 13.10
CA THR A 17 25.50 50.75 12.38
C THR A 17 24.51 49.60 12.61
N PRO A 18 23.26 49.86 13.03
CA PRO A 18 22.24 48.84 13.18
C PRO A 18 21.27 48.91 12.00
N ASP A 19 21.36 48.01 11.03
CA ASP A 19 20.31 47.85 10.02
C ASP A 19 19.52 46.55 10.26
N LEU A 20 18.33 46.78 10.82
CA LEU A 20 17.07 46.12 10.51
C LEU A 20 17.11 44.61 10.20
N ILE A 21 16.98 43.81 11.26
CA ILE A 21 16.43 42.46 11.15
C ILE A 21 14.94 42.60 10.78
N HIS A 22 14.61 42.40 9.50
CA HIS A 22 13.23 42.24 9.06
C HIS A 22 12.71 40.87 9.52
N ALA A 23 11.83 40.91 10.52
CA ALA A 23 11.05 39.78 10.97
C ALA A 23 10.01 39.41 9.89
N GLN A 24 10.25 38.33 9.16
CA GLN A 24 9.23 37.65 8.35
C GLN A 24 9.35 36.15 8.56
N GLN A 25 9.07 35.70 9.78
CA GLN A 25 8.93 34.28 10.09
C GLN A 25 7.91 34.09 11.21
N LYS A 26 6.64 34.41 10.94
CA LYS A 26 5.54 34.10 11.88
C LYS A 26 4.17 33.82 11.26
N ASN A 27 4.06 33.68 9.93
CA ASN A 27 2.77 33.40 9.29
C ASN A 27 2.65 32.01 8.64
N ASP A 28 3.75 31.29 8.39
CA ASP A 28 3.69 29.97 7.71
C ASP A 28 3.19 28.82 8.60
N ILE A 29 3.43 28.88 9.91
CA ILE A 29 3.10 27.76 10.82
C ILE A 29 1.58 27.63 10.99
N THR A 30 0.86 28.75 10.95
CA THR A 30 -0.59 28.80 11.18
C THR A 30 -1.36 28.26 9.96
N ASP A 31 -0.95 28.63 8.75
CA ASP A 31 -1.61 28.16 7.52
C ASP A 31 -1.37 26.66 7.28
N GLU A 32 -0.20 26.12 7.61
CA GLU A 32 0.06 24.68 7.52
C GLU A 32 -0.76 23.87 8.55
N MET A 33 -0.92 24.39 9.77
CA MET A 33 -1.74 23.76 10.80
C MET A 33 -3.23 23.78 10.43
N VAL A 34 -3.73 24.89 9.89
CA VAL A 34 -5.12 25.02 9.42
C VAL A 34 -5.37 24.11 8.21
N ALA A 35 -4.42 24.00 7.28
CA ALA A 35 -4.54 23.08 6.14
C ALA A 35 -4.54 21.59 6.57
N ARG A 36 -3.75 21.22 7.60
CA ARG A 36 -3.78 19.86 8.18
C ARG A 36 -5.10 19.57 8.91
N GLN A 37 -5.64 20.56 9.60
CA GLN A 37 -6.90 20.43 10.33
C GLN A 37 -8.11 20.40 9.38
N ALA A 38 -8.05 21.12 8.25
CA ALA A 38 -9.04 21.06 7.18
C ALA A 38 -9.07 19.67 6.49
N ARG A 39 -7.90 19.06 6.25
CA ARG A 39 -7.82 17.68 5.72
C ARG A 39 -8.30 16.61 6.71
N GLN A 40 -8.25 16.87 8.01
CA GLN A 40 -8.79 15.97 9.03
C GLN A 40 -10.32 16.04 9.16
N ASN A 41 -10.94 17.13 8.70
CA ASN A 41 -12.39 17.35 8.70
C ASN A 41 -13.06 17.06 7.36
N GLU A 42 -12.33 16.49 6.39
CA GLU A 42 -12.99 15.82 5.27
C GLU A 42 -13.76 14.63 5.86
N GLU A 43 -15.08 14.75 5.88
CA GLU A 43 -15.99 13.72 6.37
C GLU A 43 -15.84 12.49 5.46
N LEU A 44 -14.91 11.61 5.82
CA LEU A 44 -14.66 10.39 5.10
C LEU A 44 -15.95 9.57 5.13
N LEU A 45 -16.56 9.39 3.95
CA LEU A 45 -17.81 8.64 3.76
C LEU A 45 -17.73 7.21 4.32
N PHE A 46 -16.51 6.68 4.48
CA PHE A 46 -16.25 5.36 5.04
C PHE A 46 -15.24 5.41 6.18
N LYS A 47 -15.55 4.71 7.27
CA LYS A 47 -14.56 4.42 8.32
C LYS A 47 -13.60 3.35 7.79
N PRO A 48 -12.26 3.55 7.86
CA PRO A 48 -11.32 2.51 7.48
C PRO A 48 -11.55 1.29 8.38
N SER A 49 -11.63 0.08 7.79
CA SER A 49 -11.62 -1.16 8.56
C SER A 49 -10.22 -1.36 9.15
N ARG A 50 -10.00 -0.77 10.33
CA ARG A 50 -8.73 -0.84 11.06
C ARG A 50 -8.71 -2.13 11.87
N LEU A 51 -7.64 -2.88 11.73
CA LEU A 51 -7.36 -3.99 12.63
C LEU A 51 -6.91 -3.44 13.99
N ALA A 52 -7.26 -4.13 15.07
CA ALA A 52 -6.82 -3.78 16.42
C ALA A 52 -5.31 -4.06 16.61
N THR A 53 -4.78 -5.07 15.93
CA THR A 53 -3.38 -5.46 15.96
C THR A 53 -2.88 -5.77 14.55
N PRO A 54 -1.60 -5.48 14.24
CA PRO A 54 -1.03 -5.86 12.96
C PRO A 54 -0.90 -7.38 12.87
N VAL A 55 -1.19 -7.92 11.68
CA VAL A 55 -1.10 -9.36 11.38
C VAL A 55 -0.13 -9.54 10.22
N SER A 56 0.91 -10.33 10.44
CA SER A 56 1.83 -10.77 9.38
C SER A 56 1.84 -12.29 9.36
N GLU A 57 1.47 -12.88 8.24
CA GLU A 57 1.33 -14.33 8.09
C GLU A 57 2.08 -14.78 6.84
N MET A 58 2.78 -15.91 6.93
CA MET A 58 3.44 -16.55 5.81
C MET A 58 2.85 -17.93 5.59
N LEU A 59 2.20 -18.08 4.44
CA LEU A 59 1.48 -19.27 4.03
C LEU A 59 2.25 -19.98 2.93
N GLU A 60 2.30 -21.29 3.00
CA GLU A 60 2.87 -22.11 1.94
C GLU A 60 1.72 -22.66 1.09
N LEU A 61 1.75 -22.35 -0.19
CA LEU A 61 0.79 -22.83 -1.16
C LEU A 61 1.10 -24.29 -1.51
N VAL A 62 0.12 -25.15 -1.36
CA VAL A 62 0.18 -26.56 -1.80
C VAL A 62 -0.37 -26.69 -3.20
N ASN A 63 -1.53 -26.08 -3.45
CA ASN A 63 -2.26 -26.24 -4.69
C ASN A 63 -3.23 -25.08 -4.95
N LEU A 64 -3.50 -24.80 -6.23
CA LEU A 64 -4.63 -23.99 -6.66
C LEU A 64 -5.79 -24.92 -7.04
N GLY A 65 -6.96 -24.69 -6.46
CA GLY A 65 -8.18 -25.41 -6.82
C GLY A 65 -8.65 -25.10 -8.24
N SER A 66 -9.77 -25.69 -8.64
CA SER A 66 -10.36 -25.39 -9.95
C SER A 66 -10.87 -23.94 -10.00
N PRO A 67 -10.65 -23.22 -11.12
CA PRO A 67 -11.16 -21.87 -11.27
C PRO A 67 -12.69 -21.87 -11.39
N SER A 68 -13.32 -20.86 -10.79
CA SER A 68 -14.70 -20.47 -11.12
C SER A 68 -14.70 -19.11 -11.82
N PHE A 69 -15.50 -19.00 -12.88
CA PHE A 69 -15.62 -17.80 -13.69
C PHE A 69 -16.99 -17.17 -13.45
N SER A 70 -17.00 -15.87 -13.19
CA SER A 70 -18.21 -15.08 -13.07
C SER A 70 -18.12 -13.87 -13.99
N VAL A 71 -19.21 -13.60 -14.71
CA VAL A 71 -19.37 -12.40 -15.54
C VAL A 71 -20.63 -11.70 -15.08
N SER A 72 -20.52 -10.41 -14.78
CA SER A 72 -21.66 -9.58 -14.41
C SER A 72 -21.75 -8.37 -15.34
N ASN A 73 -22.99 -7.92 -15.56
CA ASN A 73 -23.30 -6.69 -16.27
C ASN A 73 -24.18 -5.84 -15.37
N LEU A 74 -23.86 -4.56 -15.25
CA LEU A 74 -24.72 -3.59 -14.58
C LEU A 74 -25.50 -2.82 -15.66
N ALA A 75 -26.83 -2.84 -15.59
CA ALA A 75 -27.69 -1.98 -16.40
C ALA A 75 -28.40 -1.00 -15.46
N ASP A 76 -27.76 0.13 -15.19
CA ASP A 76 -28.17 1.13 -14.21
C ASP A 76 -28.66 2.45 -14.83
N GLY A 77 -28.72 2.52 -16.17
CA GLY A 77 -29.12 3.72 -16.92
C GLY A 77 -28.04 4.82 -17.00
N THR A 78 -26.82 4.57 -16.49
CA THR A 78 -25.70 5.51 -16.58
C THR A 78 -24.87 5.31 -17.87
N LEU A 79 -23.93 6.22 -18.14
CA LEU A 79 -22.95 6.06 -19.23
C LEU A 79 -22.07 4.81 -19.08
N SER A 80 -21.96 4.27 -17.85
CA SER A 80 -21.27 3.01 -17.54
C SER A 80 -22.19 1.79 -17.59
N SER A 81 -23.44 1.93 -18.02
CA SER A 81 -24.31 0.78 -18.27
C SER A 81 -23.67 -0.17 -19.27
N TYR A 82 -23.88 -1.48 -19.03
CA TYR A 82 -23.30 -2.58 -19.79
C TYR A 82 -21.77 -2.71 -19.69
N GLN A 83 -21.13 -2.04 -18.73
CA GLN A 83 -19.77 -2.42 -18.37
C GLN A 83 -19.77 -3.84 -17.79
N HIS A 84 -19.16 -4.74 -18.54
CA HIS A 84 -18.98 -6.12 -18.13
C HIS A 84 -17.83 -6.21 -17.13
N SER A 85 -18.06 -6.87 -16.00
CA SER A 85 -17.00 -7.30 -15.10
C SER A 85 -16.79 -8.80 -15.24
N THR A 86 -15.53 -9.22 -15.29
CA THR A 86 -15.15 -10.64 -15.25
C THR A 86 -14.34 -10.88 -13.98
N ARG A 87 -14.66 -11.98 -13.31
CA ARG A 87 -13.96 -12.41 -12.11
C ARG A 87 -13.58 -13.89 -12.22
N ILE A 88 -12.30 -14.19 -11.94
CA ILE A 88 -11.82 -15.57 -11.82
C ILE A 88 -11.48 -15.83 -10.36
N THR A 89 -12.05 -16.87 -9.78
CA THR A 89 -11.79 -17.24 -8.38
C THR A 89 -11.14 -18.61 -8.30
N TYR A 90 -10.05 -18.71 -7.56
CA TYR A 90 -9.41 -19.97 -7.19
C TYR A 90 -9.57 -20.19 -5.69
N SER A 91 -9.91 -21.41 -5.27
CA SER A 91 -9.63 -21.82 -3.89
C SER A 91 -8.12 -22.06 -3.76
N ILE A 92 -7.55 -21.64 -2.64
CA ILE A 92 -6.14 -21.77 -2.37
C ILE A 92 -5.97 -22.79 -1.26
N GLN A 93 -5.25 -23.87 -1.52
CA GLN A 93 -4.88 -24.85 -0.49
C GLN A 93 -3.54 -24.45 0.09
N VAL A 94 -3.52 -24.12 1.38
CA VAL A 94 -2.32 -23.66 2.10
C VAL A 94 -2.00 -24.56 3.29
N ILE A 95 -0.72 -24.64 3.64
CA ILE A 95 -0.25 -25.22 4.91
C ILE A 95 -0.20 -24.09 5.95
N ASN A 96 -0.59 -24.42 7.19
CA ASN A 96 -0.59 -23.53 8.36
C ASN A 96 -1.51 -22.30 8.27
N GLY A 97 -2.45 -22.27 7.32
CA GLY A 97 -3.43 -21.19 7.21
C GLY A 97 -4.54 -21.27 8.25
N LYS A 98 -5.00 -20.11 8.70
CA LYS A 98 -6.13 -19.97 9.63
C LYS A 98 -7.42 -19.70 8.85
N GLY A 99 -8.00 -20.76 8.29
CA GLY A 99 -9.30 -20.72 7.60
C GLY A 99 -9.21 -20.99 6.10
N GLU A 100 -10.22 -20.54 5.36
CA GLU A 100 -10.27 -20.70 3.91
C GLU A 100 -9.57 -19.55 3.20
N TYR A 101 -8.85 -19.86 2.12
CA TYR A 101 -8.16 -18.87 1.32
C TYR A 101 -8.65 -18.91 -0.12
N LYS A 102 -8.90 -17.73 -0.69
CA LYS A 102 -9.38 -17.57 -2.07
C LYS A 102 -8.55 -16.53 -2.79
N LEU A 103 -8.19 -16.80 -4.04
CA LEU A 103 -7.54 -15.85 -4.92
C LEU A 103 -8.56 -15.39 -5.96
N VAL A 104 -8.79 -14.09 -6.02
CA VAL A 104 -9.77 -13.48 -6.91
C VAL A 104 -9.05 -12.54 -7.87
N PHE A 105 -9.15 -12.84 -9.15
CA PHE A 105 -8.76 -11.94 -10.22
C PHE A 105 -9.94 -11.06 -10.61
N TYR A 106 -9.81 -9.75 -10.41
CA TYR A 106 -10.88 -8.78 -10.66
C TYR A 106 -10.69 -8.03 -11.99
N GLY A 107 -11.80 -7.70 -12.64
CA GLY A 107 -11.82 -6.94 -13.89
C GLY A 107 -11.39 -5.48 -13.71
N ALA A 108 -10.94 -4.85 -14.80
CA ALA A 108 -10.43 -3.46 -14.76
C ALA A 108 -11.45 -2.41 -14.29
N SER A 109 -12.75 -2.70 -14.41
CA SER A 109 -13.84 -1.83 -13.95
C SER A 109 -14.14 -1.98 -12.45
N GLU A 110 -13.64 -3.02 -11.77
CA GLU A 110 -13.91 -3.25 -10.35
C GLU A 110 -12.99 -2.41 -9.47
N LYS A 111 -13.58 -1.68 -8.52
CA LYS A 111 -12.83 -0.91 -7.51
C LYS A 111 -12.71 -1.73 -6.23
N ILE A 112 -11.58 -2.40 -6.07
CA ILE A 112 -11.27 -3.18 -4.87
C ILE A 112 -10.50 -2.31 -3.88
N PRO A 113 -11.01 -2.08 -2.64
CA PRO A 113 -10.37 -1.17 -1.69
C PRO A 113 -9.13 -1.77 -1.01
N TYR A 114 -9.04 -3.09 -0.90
CA TYR A 114 -7.95 -3.79 -0.21
C TYR A 114 -7.51 -5.03 -1.00
N SER A 115 -6.20 -5.27 -1.10
CA SER A 115 -5.66 -6.47 -1.76
C SER A 115 -5.91 -7.75 -0.96
N VAL A 116 -6.20 -7.63 0.34
CA VAL A 116 -6.54 -8.74 1.23
C VAL A 116 -7.75 -8.36 2.07
N PHE A 117 -8.76 -9.21 2.06
CA PHE A 117 -9.98 -9.04 2.84
C PHE A 117 -10.32 -10.34 3.55
N THR A 118 -10.54 -10.27 4.86
CA THR A 118 -10.91 -11.44 5.67
C THR A 118 -12.26 -11.17 6.31
N GLU A 119 -13.21 -12.05 6.03
CA GLU A 119 -14.57 -12.00 6.57
C GLU A 119 -15.05 -13.42 6.83
N ASN A 120 -15.66 -13.66 7.99
CA ASN A 120 -16.23 -14.96 8.36
C ASN A 120 -15.26 -16.15 8.23
N GLY A 121 -13.96 -15.95 8.52
CA GLY A 121 -12.94 -17.00 8.42
C GLY A 121 -12.47 -17.32 7.00
N ILE A 122 -12.91 -16.53 6.01
CA ILE A 122 -12.47 -16.64 4.62
C ILE A 122 -11.58 -15.44 4.31
N THR A 123 -10.33 -15.71 3.92
CA THR A 123 -9.38 -14.70 3.47
C THR A 123 -9.35 -14.68 1.94
N THR A 124 -9.78 -13.57 1.37
CA THR A 124 -9.78 -13.31 -0.08
C THR A 124 -8.61 -12.40 -0.44
N ILE A 125 -7.77 -12.87 -1.37
CA ILE A 125 -6.67 -12.12 -1.96
C ILE A 125 -7.13 -11.63 -3.33
N TYR A 126 -7.00 -10.35 -3.59
CA TYR A 126 -7.40 -9.73 -4.86
C TYR A 126 -6.17 -9.39 -5.71
N MET A 127 -6.23 -9.74 -6.99
CA MET A 127 -5.23 -9.37 -7.99
C MET A 127 -5.92 -8.89 -9.28
N PRO A 128 -5.30 -7.98 -10.05
CA PRO A 128 -5.90 -7.53 -11.31
C PRO A 128 -5.91 -8.67 -12.34
N PHE A 129 -6.98 -8.75 -13.14
CA PHE A 129 -7.15 -9.78 -14.17
C PHE A 129 -5.99 -9.83 -15.17
N SER A 130 -5.35 -8.70 -15.47
CA SER A 130 -4.18 -8.63 -16.35
C SER A 130 -3.00 -9.51 -15.90
N MET A 131 -2.95 -9.90 -14.63
CA MET A 131 -1.90 -10.75 -14.08
C MET A 131 -2.26 -12.24 -14.08
N HIS A 132 -3.50 -12.61 -14.46
CA HIS A 132 -4.02 -13.98 -14.33
C HIS A 132 -3.14 -15.01 -15.03
N ASP A 133 -2.93 -14.86 -16.35
CA ASP A 133 -2.24 -15.88 -17.15
C ASP A 133 -0.77 -16.02 -16.74
N TYR A 134 -0.12 -14.88 -16.49
CA TYR A 134 1.26 -14.84 -16.00
C TYR A 134 1.39 -15.53 -14.64
N PHE A 135 0.56 -15.15 -13.68
CA PHE A 135 0.60 -15.70 -12.33
C PHE A 135 0.31 -17.20 -12.34
N LYS A 136 -0.76 -17.63 -13.01
CA LYS A 136 -1.15 -19.04 -13.10
C LYS A 136 -0.02 -19.87 -13.70
N SER A 137 0.56 -19.41 -14.81
CA SER A 137 1.69 -20.09 -15.45
C SER A 137 2.88 -20.24 -14.50
N LYS A 138 3.23 -19.19 -13.74
CA LYS A 138 4.35 -19.23 -12.79
C LYS A 138 4.08 -20.15 -11.61
N VAL A 139 2.88 -20.14 -11.05
CA VAL A 139 2.51 -21.05 -9.96
C VAL A 139 2.52 -22.50 -10.44
N ASP A 140 1.87 -22.80 -11.56
CA ASP A 140 1.82 -24.15 -12.11
C ASP A 140 3.23 -24.69 -12.40
N GLN A 141 4.10 -23.84 -12.97
CA GLN A 141 5.50 -24.17 -13.22
C GLN A 141 6.26 -24.45 -11.91
N ALA A 142 6.11 -23.59 -10.90
CA ALA A 142 6.77 -23.75 -9.61
C ALA A 142 6.33 -25.03 -8.90
N LEU A 143 5.02 -25.29 -8.83
CA LEU A 143 4.46 -26.49 -8.19
C LEU A 143 4.87 -27.77 -8.94
N THR A 144 4.85 -27.76 -10.27
CA THR A 144 5.32 -28.90 -11.09
C THR A 144 6.81 -29.18 -10.87
N ALA A 145 7.62 -28.12 -10.74
CA ALA A 145 9.03 -28.22 -10.39
C ALA A 145 9.28 -28.52 -8.89
N ARG A 146 8.22 -28.75 -8.10
CA ARG A 146 8.26 -28.98 -6.65
C ARG A 146 8.97 -27.85 -5.88
N LYS A 147 8.91 -26.64 -6.42
CA LYS A 147 9.39 -25.43 -5.74
C LYS A 147 8.34 -24.97 -4.74
N LYS A 148 8.84 -24.38 -3.66
CA LYS A 148 8.00 -23.80 -2.62
C LYS A 148 7.40 -22.48 -3.11
N VAL A 149 6.08 -22.41 -3.15
CA VAL A 149 5.34 -21.16 -3.40
C VAL A 149 4.85 -20.62 -2.07
N GLN A 150 5.17 -19.36 -1.77
CA GLN A 150 4.77 -18.71 -0.52
C GLN A 150 3.93 -17.47 -0.76
N LEU A 151 2.94 -17.28 0.11
CA LEU A 151 2.11 -16.09 0.19
C LEU A 151 2.37 -15.42 1.53
N LYS A 152 2.92 -14.21 1.49
CA LYS A 152 3.08 -13.36 2.66
C LYS A 152 1.94 -12.34 2.70
N LEU A 153 1.17 -12.37 3.78
CA LEU A 153 0.11 -11.41 4.07
C LEU A 153 0.62 -10.42 5.10
N ASN A 154 0.50 -9.12 4.84
CA ASN A 154 0.72 -8.09 5.86
C ASN A 154 -0.50 -7.19 5.95
N LEU A 155 -1.13 -7.20 7.13
CA LEU A 155 -2.30 -6.40 7.44
C LEU A 155 -1.93 -5.49 8.61
N SER A 156 -1.89 -4.20 8.32
CA SER A 156 -1.50 -3.17 9.29
C SER A 156 -2.70 -2.51 9.94
N THR A 157 -2.47 -1.86 11.08
CA THR A 157 -3.47 -1.02 11.76
C THR A 157 -3.77 0.28 11.02
N SER A 158 -2.87 0.72 10.12
CA SER A 158 -3.06 1.92 9.29
C SER A 158 -4.09 1.72 8.17
N GLY A 159 -4.46 0.46 7.89
CA GLY A 159 -5.38 0.09 6.80
C GLY A 159 -4.68 -0.44 5.55
N LEU A 160 -3.34 -0.42 5.50
CA LEU A 160 -2.58 -1.13 4.46
C LEU A 160 -2.77 -2.64 4.63
N ARG A 161 -3.21 -3.30 3.55
CA ARG A 161 -3.42 -4.74 3.46
C ARG A 161 -2.80 -5.24 2.16
N GLU A 162 -1.69 -5.95 2.29
CA GLU A 162 -0.90 -6.42 1.15
C GLU A 162 -0.75 -7.94 1.15
N ALA A 163 -0.64 -8.48 -0.06
CA ALA A 163 -0.31 -9.87 -0.35
C ALA A 163 0.91 -9.89 -1.28
N VAL A 164 1.95 -10.59 -0.88
CA VAL A 164 3.19 -10.74 -1.64
C VAL A 164 3.41 -12.21 -1.93
N TRP A 165 3.60 -12.54 -3.20
CA TRP A 165 3.85 -13.89 -3.67
C TRP A 165 5.35 -14.11 -3.91
N VAL A 166 5.87 -15.25 -3.44
CA VAL A 166 7.24 -15.71 -3.66
C VAL A 166 7.16 -17.03 -4.41
N LEU A 167 7.63 -17.04 -5.67
CA LEU A 167 7.49 -18.13 -6.66
C LEU A 167 8.87 -18.61 -7.14
#